data_AF-A0A4Q3UA20-F1
#
_entry.id   AF-A0A4Q3UA20-F1
#
_cell.length_a   1.000
_cell.length_b   1.000
_cell.length_c   1.000
_cell.angle_alpha   90.00
_cell.angle_beta   90.00
_cell.angle_gamma   90.00
#
_symmetry.space_group_name_H-M   'P 1'
#
loop_
_entity.id
_entity.type
_entity.pdbx_description
1 polymer ?
#
loop_
_entity_poly.entity_id
_entity_poly.type
_entity_poly.pdbx_seq_one_letter_code
_entity_poly.pdbx_strand_id
1 'polypeptide(L)'
;MLLFGLDGPKDAIETKAFDSALPTQGLVVFEAHAQNRMRAWDYAMGIVKRVSGRSLVVEYPPEGTKGWSRFWKYGEGWPAGIPTSRSINVPGLVPARDVLTLLQKPQTFRWSPGDAGQWGGPNGWLEHGHGTTPIVLALWFFVAAFVVSWAVAQVMNEDRGPFVSEMLVLVALSPAALVLGGAFARMGGVGAWPLWLVLAELTLYLLAVVTRLATRVWWPDAHPLWGPSIVGLTTIVAFDPLWSDLSNRFGAIDADVPGAGVGAAVAYLAAGIAFAPGRWFGRGLVFCALIWGITARPWWVDGHAGLLVLPAVALVAAEGLFRPALLLLLALLPTGLWTAIREGVAWSPANLVLFADQIHALNLWQHFIGILSPGWLATLALVAFGLLIGTRFLAYRLHKLLRLDPRLRTFVWMIPAILALGVTEPLILPAFPVLVFAALIVLAYDGLRANA
;
A
#
# COMPACT_ATOMS: atom_id res chain seq x y z
N MET A 1 9.24 0.51 13.91
CA MET A 1 9.64 1.85 14.44
C MET A 1 10.71 2.44 13.56
N LEU A 2 10.49 3.67 13.10
CA LEU A 2 11.32 4.36 12.11
C LEU A 2 12.09 5.51 12.76
N LEU A 3 13.36 5.70 12.41
CA LEU A 3 14.15 6.86 12.79
C LEU A 3 14.34 7.80 11.58
N PHE A 4 14.12 9.09 11.79
CA PHE A 4 14.15 10.17 10.80
C PHE A 4 15.41 11.02 10.91
N GLY A 5 16.23 11.15 9.87
CA GLY A 5 17.44 11.98 9.89
C GLY A 5 17.17 13.45 9.52
N LEU A 6 17.52 14.40 10.38
CA LEU A 6 17.49 15.84 10.06
C LEU A 6 18.86 16.31 9.50
N ASP A 7 18.86 17.05 8.38
CA ASP A 7 20.03 17.78 7.86
C ASP A 7 19.92 19.27 8.26
N GLY A 8 20.92 19.79 8.99
CA GLY A 8 21.08 21.21 9.29
C GLY A 8 21.74 21.47 10.66
N PRO A 9 22.66 22.46 10.79
CA PRO A 9 23.18 22.88 12.07
C PRO A 9 22.08 23.64 12.82
N LYS A 10 21.74 23.19 14.03
CA LYS A 10 20.88 23.99 14.92
C LYS A 10 21.81 24.92 15.70
N ASP A 11 22.03 26.10 15.13
CA ASP A 11 22.94 27.11 15.69
C ASP A 11 22.51 27.54 17.11
N ALA A 12 23.55 27.83 17.91
CA ALA A 12 23.56 28.41 19.26
C ALA A 12 23.11 27.51 20.43
N ILE A 13 24.02 26.65 20.92
CA ILE A 13 23.87 25.92 22.20
C ILE A 13 25.19 25.90 22.99
N GLU A 14 25.18 26.43 24.22
CA GLU A 14 26.28 26.36 25.19
C GLU A 14 26.26 25.00 25.92
N THR A 15 27.40 24.30 25.93
CA THR A 15 27.52 22.94 26.48
C THR A 15 27.86 22.92 27.98
N LYS A 16 27.12 22.15 28.79
CA LYS A 16 27.51 21.81 30.17
C LYS A 16 28.29 20.50 30.23
N ALA A 17 29.28 20.43 31.13
CA ALA A 17 30.12 19.26 31.33
C ALA A 17 29.34 18.09 31.97
N PHE A 18 29.66 16.87 31.52
CA PHE A 18 29.25 15.60 32.12
C PHE A 18 30.42 15.10 32.98
N ASP A 19 30.20 14.69 34.23
CA ASP A 19 31.31 14.45 35.18
C ASP A 19 31.86 13.01 35.18
N SER A 20 31.29 12.09 34.39
CA SER A 20 31.74 10.69 34.29
C SER A 20 32.48 10.36 32.99
N ALA A 21 33.37 9.36 33.05
CA ALA A 21 34.04 8.82 31.87
C ALA A 21 33.00 8.19 30.93
N LEU A 22 32.95 8.68 29.68
CA LEU A 22 32.07 8.12 28.66
C LEU A 22 32.60 6.74 28.22
N PRO A 23 31.71 5.77 27.97
CA PRO A 23 32.13 4.51 27.37
C PRO A 23 32.79 4.76 26.00
N THR A 24 33.92 4.11 25.74
CA THR A 24 34.65 4.22 24.46
C THR A 24 33.87 3.66 23.27
N GLN A 25 32.93 2.74 23.54
CA GLN A 25 31.91 2.25 22.62
C GLN A 25 30.65 1.92 23.43
N GLY A 26 29.46 2.35 23.00
CA GLY A 26 28.22 2.01 23.70
C GLY A 26 27.04 2.92 23.42
N LEU A 27 25.94 2.66 24.12
CA LEU A 27 24.73 3.48 24.14
C LEU A 27 24.73 4.35 25.40
N VAL A 28 24.53 5.65 25.24
CA VAL A 28 24.30 6.57 26.36
C VAL A 28 22.84 7.02 26.30
N VAL A 29 22.10 6.75 27.37
CA VAL A 29 20.71 7.19 27.53
C VAL A 29 20.68 8.26 28.62
N PHE A 30 20.05 9.39 28.34
CA PHE A 30 19.81 10.44 29.33
C PHE A 30 18.38 10.95 29.16
N GLU A 31 17.77 11.34 30.27
CA GLU A 31 16.38 11.81 30.27
C GLU A 31 16.30 13.31 29.96
N ALA A 32 15.44 13.65 29.00
CA ALA A 32 15.11 15.03 28.66
C ALA A 32 13.75 15.39 29.27
N HIS A 33 13.71 15.95 30.49
CA HIS A 33 12.45 16.44 31.04
C HIS A 33 11.86 17.59 30.20
N ALA A 34 10.54 17.58 30.00
CA ALA A 34 9.82 18.53 29.13
C ALA A 34 10.06 20.02 29.49
N GLN A 35 10.24 20.33 30.77
CA GLN A 35 10.56 21.69 31.26
C GLN A 35 12.02 22.12 30.96
N ASN A 36 12.88 21.21 30.52
CA ASN A 36 14.31 21.42 30.31
C ASN A 36 14.80 20.93 28.93
N ARG A 37 13.94 20.90 27.90
CA ARG A 37 14.30 20.45 26.54
C ARG A 37 15.54 21.14 25.98
N MET A 38 15.74 22.44 26.23
CA MET A 38 16.97 23.15 25.83
C MET A 38 18.19 22.56 26.52
N ARG A 39 18.17 22.42 27.86
CA ARG A 39 19.28 21.83 28.62
C ARG A 39 19.60 20.40 28.21
N ALA A 40 18.60 19.59 27.86
CA ALA A 40 18.82 18.23 27.40
C ALA A 40 19.62 18.17 26.08
N TRP A 41 19.37 19.11 25.17
CA TRP A 41 20.16 19.27 23.96
C TRP A 41 21.59 19.71 24.25
N ASP A 42 21.78 20.64 25.19
CA ASP A 42 23.10 21.07 25.64
C ASP A 42 23.94 19.89 26.16
N TYR A 43 23.30 18.98 26.92
CA TYR A 43 23.93 17.75 27.41
C TYR A 43 24.25 16.77 26.27
N ALA A 44 23.31 16.56 25.33
CA ALA A 44 23.54 15.72 24.15
C ALA A 44 24.76 16.20 23.36
N MET A 45 24.83 17.50 23.10
CA MET A 45 25.93 18.13 22.38
C MET A 45 27.25 18.10 23.18
N GLY A 46 27.18 18.22 24.50
CA GLY A 46 28.33 18.05 25.39
C GLY A 46 28.95 16.64 25.29
N ILE A 47 28.11 15.61 25.18
CA ILE A 47 28.54 14.22 24.96
C ILE A 47 29.13 14.07 23.55
N VAL A 48 28.43 14.54 22.53
CA VAL A 48 28.88 14.49 21.13
C VAL A 48 30.27 15.11 20.95
N LYS A 49 30.53 16.27 21.56
CA LYS A 49 31.85 16.94 21.48
C LYS A 49 33.00 16.12 22.08
N ARG A 50 32.70 15.22 23.02
CA ARG A 50 33.71 14.36 23.67
C ARG A 50 33.92 13.05 22.92
N VAL A 51 32.98 12.65 22.08
CA VAL A 51 33.10 11.47 21.23
C VAL A 51 33.88 11.88 19.97
N SER A 52 35.10 11.35 19.81
CA SER A 52 36.01 11.68 18.71
C SER A 52 35.64 11.04 17.35
N GLY A 53 34.42 10.52 17.21
CA GLY A 53 33.97 9.80 16.01
C GLY A 53 32.49 9.98 15.72
N ARG A 54 31.94 9.13 14.85
CA ARG A 54 30.52 9.16 14.48
C ARG A 54 29.63 9.01 15.70
N SER A 55 28.68 9.91 15.83
CA SER A 55 27.65 9.90 16.87
C SER A 55 26.26 10.03 16.24
N LEU A 56 25.30 9.28 16.78
CA LEU A 56 23.88 9.43 16.49
C LEU A 56 23.16 9.88 17.76
N VAL A 57 22.46 11.00 17.68
CA VAL A 57 21.55 11.45 18.74
C VAL A 57 20.14 11.07 18.28
N VAL A 58 19.36 10.41 19.14
CA VAL A 58 18.00 9.95 18.83
C VAL A 58 17.04 10.51 19.87
N GLU A 59 15.89 11.02 19.43
CA GLU A 59 14.82 11.49 20.29
C GLU A 59 13.96 10.32 20.78
N TYR A 60 14.02 9.96 22.06
CA TYR A 60 13.23 8.85 22.61
C TYR A 60 12.57 9.23 23.94
N PRO A 61 11.29 8.88 24.18
CA PRO A 61 10.35 8.28 23.21
C PRO A 61 10.01 9.25 22.07
N PRO A 62 9.43 8.77 20.95
CA PRO A 62 8.83 9.63 19.94
C PRO A 62 7.96 10.74 20.52
N GLU A 63 7.96 11.91 19.89
CA GLU A 63 7.14 13.04 20.35
C GLU A 63 5.65 12.73 20.20
N GLY A 64 4.93 12.68 21.33
CA GLY A 64 3.49 12.44 21.37
C GLY A 64 3.11 10.99 21.02
N THR A 65 2.14 10.81 20.13
CA THR A 65 1.64 9.51 19.65
C THR A 65 2.30 9.03 18.36
N LYS A 66 3.40 9.66 17.93
CA LYS A 66 4.07 9.35 16.65
C LYS A 66 4.75 7.97 16.71
N GLY A 67 4.62 7.18 15.64
CA GLY A 67 5.25 5.86 15.49
C GLY A 67 6.72 5.91 15.03
N TRP A 68 7.27 7.12 14.86
CA TRP A 68 8.62 7.38 14.38
C TRP A 68 9.31 8.42 15.25
N SER A 69 10.63 8.31 15.35
CA SER A 69 11.50 9.21 16.12
C SER A 69 12.45 9.95 15.19
N ARG A 70 13.05 11.04 15.66
CA ARG A 70 14.07 11.80 14.94
C ARG A 70 15.47 11.44 15.41
N PHE A 71 16.43 11.48 14.51
CA PHE A 71 17.84 11.33 14.77
C PHE A 71 18.67 12.40 14.05
N TRP A 72 19.85 12.64 14.60
CA TRP A 72 20.82 13.60 14.07
C TRP A 72 22.19 12.92 14.02
N LYS A 73 22.89 13.14 12.89
CA LYS A 73 24.25 12.66 12.66
C LYS A 73 25.23 13.72 13.13
N TYR A 74 26.19 13.36 13.98
CA TYR A 74 27.27 14.24 14.42
C TYR A 74 28.63 13.54 14.35
N GLY A 75 29.70 14.35 14.41
CA GLY A 75 31.07 13.88 14.36
C GLY A 75 31.55 13.57 12.93
N GLU A 76 32.84 13.29 12.82
CA GLU A 76 33.48 12.97 11.54
C GLU A 76 33.28 11.50 11.14
N GLY A 77 33.48 11.19 9.85
CA GLY A 77 33.46 9.81 9.34
C GLY A 77 32.10 9.34 8.78
N TRP A 78 31.11 10.22 8.70
CA TRP A 78 29.88 9.97 7.94
C TRP A 78 30.11 10.15 6.43
N PRO A 79 29.55 9.28 5.58
CA PRO A 79 29.48 9.55 4.15
C PRO A 79 28.62 10.80 3.85
N ALA A 80 28.87 11.44 2.71
CA ALA A 80 28.16 12.66 2.32
C ALA A 80 26.69 12.39 1.95
N GLY A 81 25.78 13.25 2.43
CA GLY A 81 24.35 13.21 2.09
C GLY A 81 23.48 12.52 3.14
N ILE A 82 22.33 12.01 2.69
CA ILE A 82 21.30 11.41 3.55
C ILE A 82 21.31 9.88 3.37
N PRO A 83 21.31 9.09 4.46
CA PRO A 83 21.29 7.64 4.36
C PRO A 83 19.91 7.16 3.88
N THR A 84 19.93 6.15 3.01
CA THR A 84 18.76 5.45 2.50
C THR A 84 18.94 3.97 2.81
N SER A 85 18.07 3.42 3.67
CA SER A 85 18.05 1.97 3.93
C SER A 85 17.48 1.23 2.72
N ARG A 86 18.03 0.06 2.39
CA ARG A 86 17.54 -0.76 1.27
C ARG A 86 16.11 -1.27 1.49
N SER A 87 15.74 -1.52 2.74
CA SER A 87 14.41 -2.02 3.09
C SER A 87 13.33 -0.96 2.87
N ILE A 88 13.57 0.26 3.34
CA ILE A 88 12.59 1.36 3.26
C ILE A 88 12.68 2.12 1.95
N ASN A 89 13.87 2.25 1.36
CA ASN A 89 14.13 3.00 0.13
C ASN A 89 13.59 4.45 0.13
N VAL A 90 13.45 5.06 1.32
CA VAL A 90 13.11 6.47 1.50
C VAL A 90 14.34 7.18 2.07
N PRO A 91 14.90 8.20 1.38
CA PRO A 91 16.05 8.93 1.88
C PRO A 91 15.75 9.56 3.24
N GLY A 92 16.60 9.33 4.24
CA GLY A 92 16.47 9.92 5.58
C GLY A 92 15.63 9.09 6.54
N LEU A 93 15.04 8.00 6.07
CA LEU A 93 14.26 7.07 6.89
C LEU A 93 15.04 5.76 7.07
N VAL A 94 15.30 5.41 8.33
CA VAL A 94 16.08 4.22 8.70
C VAL A 94 15.29 3.40 9.72
N PRO A 95 15.12 2.08 9.53
CA PRO A 95 14.50 1.24 10.55
C PRO A 95 15.28 1.31 11.86
N ALA A 96 14.60 1.34 13.00
CA ALA A 96 15.27 1.37 14.31
C ALA A 96 16.25 0.19 14.51
N ARG A 97 15.94 -0.98 13.93
CA ARG A 97 16.82 -2.17 13.93
C ARG A 97 18.16 -1.95 13.23
N ASP A 98 18.22 -1.03 12.27
CA ASP A 98 19.39 -0.79 11.43
C ASP A 98 20.29 0.34 11.98
N VAL A 99 19.91 0.97 13.09
CA VAL A 99 20.55 2.20 13.61
C VAL A 99 21.98 1.95 14.09
N LEU A 100 22.21 0.83 14.76
CA LEU A 100 23.57 0.41 15.14
C LEU A 100 24.41 0.09 13.90
N THR A 101 23.81 -0.53 12.88
CA THR A 101 24.48 -0.77 11.60
C THR A 101 24.82 0.54 10.89
N LEU A 102 23.93 1.53 10.92
CA LEU A 102 24.18 2.87 10.39
C LEU A 102 25.38 3.52 11.08
N LEU A 103 25.48 3.41 12.41
CA LEU A 103 26.58 3.96 13.19
C LEU A 103 27.92 3.24 12.92
N GLN A 104 27.91 1.91 12.88
CA GLN A 104 29.12 1.09 12.78
C GLN A 104 29.61 0.91 11.34
N LYS A 105 28.67 0.77 10.39
CA LYS A 105 28.93 0.42 9.00
C LYS A 105 28.09 1.29 8.04
N PRO A 106 28.20 2.63 8.07
CA PRO A 106 27.38 3.51 7.24
C PRO A 106 27.51 3.25 5.74
N GLN A 107 28.64 2.70 5.28
CA GLN A 107 28.87 2.31 3.89
C GLN A 107 27.91 1.24 3.36
N THR A 108 27.18 0.52 4.22
CA THR A 108 26.17 -0.45 3.78
C THR A 108 24.87 0.22 3.31
N PHE A 109 24.68 1.50 3.64
CA PHE A 109 23.54 2.31 3.23
C PHE A 109 23.85 3.03 1.92
N ARG A 110 22.81 3.30 1.13
CA ARG A 110 22.95 4.20 -0.01
C ARG A 110 22.92 5.64 0.51
N TRP A 111 23.85 6.47 0.05
CA TRP A 111 23.91 7.88 0.42
C TRP A 111 23.53 8.72 -0.80
N SER A 112 22.50 9.53 -0.64
CA SER A 112 21.96 10.37 -1.71
C SER A 112 22.14 11.84 -1.33
N PRO A 113 22.31 12.75 -2.31
CA PRO A 113 22.20 14.17 -2.07
C PRO A 113 20.87 14.48 -1.37
N GLY A 114 20.86 15.46 -0.46
CA GLY A 114 19.64 15.87 0.22
C GLY A 114 18.66 16.53 -0.75
N ASP A 115 17.73 15.74 -1.29
CA ASP A 115 16.67 16.17 -2.21
C ASP A 115 15.35 16.46 -1.48
N ALA A 116 15.36 16.42 -0.14
CA ALA A 116 14.18 16.62 0.71
C ALA A 116 13.42 17.92 0.41
N GLY A 117 14.10 18.98 -0.06
CA GLY A 117 13.46 20.22 -0.49
C GLY A 117 12.55 20.08 -1.71
N GLN A 118 12.73 19.06 -2.55
CA GLN A 118 11.92 18.82 -3.75
C GLN A 118 10.62 18.06 -3.44
N TRP A 119 10.67 17.10 -2.52
CA TRP A 119 9.54 16.20 -2.23
C TRP A 119 8.91 16.43 -0.85
N GLY A 120 9.36 17.45 -0.11
CA GLY A 120 8.86 17.84 1.22
C GLY A 120 9.53 17.12 2.40
N GLY A 121 10.45 16.20 2.13
CA GLY A 121 11.18 15.44 3.13
C GLY A 121 10.32 14.38 3.84
N PRO A 122 10.96 13.44 4.56
CA PRO A 122 10.24 12.27 5.08
C PRO A 122 9.22 12.63 6.18
N ASN A 123 9.37 13.77 6.85
CA ASN A 123 8.50 14.19 7.93
C ASN A 123 7.12 14.54 7.37
N GLY A 124 7.07 15.28 6.25
CA GLY A 124 5.79 15.61 5.61
C GLY A 124 5.04 14.36 5.18
N TRP A 125 5.74 13.37 4.62
CA TRP A 125 5.14 12.10 4.21
C TRP A 125 4.71 11.21 5.37
N LEU A 126 5.49 11.14 6.46
CA LEU A 126 5.11 10.43 7.67
C LEU A 126 3.91 11.07 8.38
N GLU A 127 3.88 12.41 8.45
CA GLU A 127 2.75 13.15 9.01
C GLU A 127 1.49 12.96 8.16
N HIS A 128 1.62 13.01 6.83
CA HIS A 128 0.54 12.70 5.90
C HIS A 128 0.05 11.26 6.05
N GLY A 129 0.96 10.29 6.04
CA GLY A 129 0.65 8.86 6.13
C GLY A 129 -0.03 8.45 7.44
N HIS A 130 0.35 9.06 8.57
CA HIS A 130 -0.28 8.78 9.86
C HIS A 130 -1.56 9.58 10.12
N GLY A 131 -1.64 10.82 9.63
CA GLY A 131 -2.79 11.70 9.89
C GLY A 131 -3.83 11.68 8.77
N THR A 132 -3.41 12.01 7.56
CA THR A 132 -4.30 12.27 6.42
C THR A 132 -4.72 10.99 5.69
N THR A 133 -3.79 10.08 5.42
CA THR A 133 -4.06 8.85 4.64
C THR A 133 -5.22 8.02 5.19
N PRO A 134 -5.36 7.75 6.50
CA PRO A 134 -6.50 7.00 7.03
C PRO A 134 -7.86 7.66 6.72
N ILE A 135 -7.91 9.00 6.76
CA ILE A 135 -9.12 9.78 6.45
C ILE A 135 -9.42 9.68 4.95
N VAL A 136 -8.42 9.84 4.09
CA VAL A 136 -8.59 9.76 2.63
C VAL A 136 -9.07 8.37 2.22
N LEU A 137 -8.46 7.30 2.75
CA LEU A 137 -8.90 5.94 2.47
C LEU A 137 -10.32 5.66 2.97
N ALA A 138 -10.66 6.12 4.18
CA ALA A 138 -12.02 5.97 4.70
C ALA A 138 -13.06 6.71 3.84
N LEU A 139 -12.76 7.93 3.42
CA LEU A 139 -13.60 8.72 2.51
C LEU A 139 -13.76 8.02 1.16
N TRP A 140 -12.67 7.50 0.59
CA TRP A 140 -12.71 6.76 -0.66
C TRP A 140 -13.61 5.51 -0.55
N PHE A 141 -13.43 4.68 0.48
CA PHE A 141 -14.28 3.51 0.68
C PHE A 141 -15.75 3.88 0.88
N PHE A 142 -16.03 4.97 1.59
CA PHE A 142 -17.38 5.48 1.77
C PHE A 142 -18.00 5.92 0.43
N VAL A 143 -17.29 6.72 -0.37
CA VAL A 143 -17.74 7.16 -1.70
C VAL A 143 -17.96 5.96 -2.62
N ALA A 144 -17.05 4.99 -2.62
CA ALA A 144 -17.19 3.77 -3.40
C ALA A 144 -18.44 2.99 -2.99
N ALA A 145 -18.68 2.81 -1.69
CA ALA A 145 -19.86 2.14 -1.17
C ALA A 145 -21.16 2.87 -1.52
N PHE A 146 -21.15 4.20 -1.47
CA PHE A 146 -22.28 5.02 -1.86
C PHE A 146 -22.61 4.87 -3.35
N VAL A 147 -21.61 5.02 -4.24
CA VAL A 147 -21.81 4.91 -5.69
C VAL A 147 -22.26 3.50 -6.09
N VAL A 148 -21.66 2.45 -5.51
CA VAL A 148 -22.09 1.06 -5.74
C VAL A 148 -23.53 0.84 -5.28
N SER A 149 -23.88 1.31 -4.08
CA SER A 149 -25.25 1.20 -3.55
C SER A 149 -26.27 1.94 -4.42
N TRP A 150 -25.92 3.14 -4.90
CA TRP A 150 -26.77 3.91 -5.81
C TRP A 150 -26.95 3.18 -7.16
N ALA A 151 -25.88 2.62 -7.71
CA ALA A 151 -25.95 1.82 -8.93
C ALA A 151 -26.86 0.59 -8.74
N VAL A 152 -26.72 -0.12 -7.63
CA VAL A 152 -27.60 -1.26 -7.31
C VAL A 152 -29.06 -0.83 -7.21
N ALA A 153 -29.36 0.29 -6.54
CA ALA A 153 -30.72 0.81 -6.43
C ALA A 153 -31.32 1.17 -7.81
N GLN A 154 -30.52 1.78 -8.70
CA GLN A 154 -30.92 2.07 -10.08
C GLN A 154 -31.19 0.79 -10.89
N VAL A 155 -30.33 -0.23 -10.75
CA VAL A 155 -30.56 -1.55 -11.36
C VAL A 155 -31.86 -2.20 -10.86
N MET A 156 -32.17 -2.05 -9.56
CA MET A 156 -33.40 -2.56 -8.95
C MET A 156 -34.66 -1.85 -9.46
N ASN A 157 -34.56 -0.55 -9.75
CA ASN A 157 -35.65 0.25 -10.30
C ASN A 157 -35.78 0.13 -11.82
N GLU A 158 -34.93 -0.68 -12.47
CA GLU A 158 -34.85 -0.80 -13.94
C GLU A 158 -34.52 0.53 -14.65
N ASP A 159 -33.91 1.47 -13.92
CA ASP A 159 -33.54 2.78 -14.43
C ASP A 159 -32.24 2.71 -15.24
N ARG A 160 -32.16 3.58 -16.26
CA ARG A 160 -30.92 3.86 -16.98
C ARG A 160 -30.15 4.94 -16.23
N GLY A 161 -28.98 4.60 -15.70
CA GLY A 161 -28.13 5.52 -14.95
C GLY A 161 -26.81 5.83 -15.66
N PRO A 162 -26.78 6.53 -16.81
CA PRO A 162 -25.52 6.82 -17.51
C PRO A 162 -24.55 7.62 -16.64
N PHE A 163 -25.05 8.57 -15.84
CA PHE A 163 -24.25 9.30 -14.86
C PHE A 163 -23.65 8.36 -13.81
N VAL A 164 -24.45 7.43 -13.27
CA VAL A 164 -23.99 6.47 -12.25
C VAL A 164 -22.97 5.48 -12.84
N SER A 165 -23.12 5.07 -14.10
CA SER A 165 -22.12 4.26 -14.81
C SER A 165 -20.77 4.98 -14.95
N GLU A 166 -20.76 6.29 -15.21
CA GLU A 166 -19.52 7.07 -15.27
C GLU A 166 -18.92 7.31 -13.87
N MET A 167 -19.76 7.49 -12.84
CA MET A 167 -19.29 7.52 -11.45
C MET A 167 -18.63 6.19 -11.04
N LEU A 168 -19.15 5.04 -11.48
CA LEU A 168 -18.52 3.74 -11.25
C LEU A 168 -17.14 3.64 -11.93
N VAL A 169 -16.97 4.22 -13.12
CA VAL A 169 -15.66 4.27 -13.81
C VAL A 169 -14.67 5.12 -13.03
N LEU A 170 -15.08 6.28 -12.52
CA LEU A 170 -14.24 7.11 -11.65
C LEU A 170 -13.81 6.35 -10.41
N VAL A 171 -14.77 5.80 -9.64
CA VAL A 171 -14.47 5.00 -8.45
C VAL A 171 -13.53 3.82 -8.76
N ALA A 172 -13.68 3.19 -9.93
CA ALA A 172 -12.80 2.11 -10.37
C ALA A 172 -11.37 2.58 -10.70
N LEU A 173 -11.16 3.84 -11.09
CA LEU A 173 -9.85 4.44 -11.36
C LEU A 173 -9.17 5.02 -10.11
N SER A 174 -9.94 5.30 -9.05
CA SER A 174 -9.43 5.96 -7.86
C SER A 174 -8.20 5.29 -7.21
N PRO A 175 -8.06 3.95 -7.12
CA PRO A 175 -6.82 3.34 -6.64
C PRO A 175 -5.59 3.75 -7.46
N ALA A 176 -5.70 3.80 -8.78
CA ALA A 176 -4.62 4.30 -9.63
C ALA A 176 -4.40 5.81 -9.46
N ALA A 177 -5.47 6.58 -9.18
CA ALA A 177 -5.36 8.01 -8.91
C ALA A 177 -4.62 8.30 -7.60
N LEU A 178 -4.80 7.49 -6.56
CA LEU A 178 -4.03 7.59 -5.32
C LEU A 178 -2.53 7.40 -5.59
N VAL A 179 -2.16 6.48 -6.49
CA VAL A 179 -0.76 6.25 -6.89
C VAL A 179 -0.22 7.41 -7.74
N LEU A 180 -0.97 7.86 -8.74
CA LEU A 180 -0.56 8.97 -9.61
C LEU A 180 -0.49 10.31 -8.86
N GLY A 181 -1.47 10.59 -8.00
CA GLY A 181 -1.46 11.76 -7.12
C GLY A 181 -0.27 11.75 -6.17
N GLY A 182 0.15 10.55 -5.77
CA GLY A 182 1.42 10.29 -5.10
C GLY A 182 2.65 10.77 -5.85
N ALA A 183 2.75 10.39 -7.13
CA ALA A 183 3.81 10.85 -8.02
C ALA A 183 3.79 12.37 -8.20
N PHE A 184 2.61 12.99 -8.32
CA PHE A 184 2.48 14.45 -8.39
C PHE A 184 2.92 15.13 -7.08
N ALA A 185 2.51 14.61 -5.93
CA ALA A 185 2.91 15.13 -4.63
C ALA A 185 4.42 14.98 -4.36
N ARG A 186 5.06 13.94 -4.91
CA ARG A 186 6.52 13.80 -4.85
C ARG A 186 7.24 14.93 -5.61
N MET A 187 6.64 15.45 -6.69
CA MET A 187 7.22 16.54 -7.49
C MET A 187 6.81 17.93 -7.00
N GLY A 188 5.59 18.07 -6.49
CA GLY A 188 4.98 19.36 -6.13
C GLY A 188 4.76 19.58 -4.63
N GLY A 189 5.16 18.63 -3.79
CA GLY A 189 4.99 18.65 -2.34
C GLY A 189 3.63 18.09 -1.87
N VAL A 190 3.64 17.42 -0.71
CA VAL A 190 2.46 16.77 -0.11
C VAL A 190 1.41 17.75 0.43
N GLY A 191 1.78 19.01 0.68
CA GLY A 191 0.87 20.02 1.25
C GLY A 191 -0.35 20.34 0.38
N ALA A 192 -0.28 20.08 -0.94
CA ALA A 192 -1.39 20.25 -1.88
C ALA A 192 -2.08 18.91 -2.25
N TRP A 193 -2.04 17.91 -1.36
CA TRP A 193 -2.56 16.56 -1.63
C TRP A 193 -3.95 16.50 -2.30
N PRO A 194 -4.98 17.23 -1.82
CA PRO A 194 -6.31 17.16 -2.46
C PRO A 194 -6.31 17.62 -3.91
N LEU A 195 -5.49 18.63 -4.25
CA LEU A 195 -5.34 19.11 -5.62
C LEU A 195 -4.70 18.06 -6.51
N TRP A 196 -3.63 17.40 -6.02
CA TRP A 196 -2.95 16.35 -6.75
C TRP A 196 -3.85 15.14 -7.02
N LEU A 197 -4.68 14.76 -6.04
CA LEU A 197 -5.67 13.69 -6.23
C LEU A 197 -6.71 14.04 -7.28
N VAL A 198 -7.29 15.25 -7.24
CA VAL A 198 -8.27 15.68 -8.25
C VAL A 198 -7.64 15.70 -9.65
N LEU A 199 -6.43 16.23 -9.77
CA LEU A 199 -5.70 16.23 -11.05
C LEU A 199 -5.39 14.82 -11.54
N ALA A 200 -5.01 13.91 -10.65
CA ALA A 200 -4.76 12.51 -10.99
C ALA A 200 -6.04 11.82 -11.47
N GLU A 201 -7.16 11.97 -10.75
CA GLU A 201 -8.45 11.40 -11.12
C GLU A 201 -8.91 11.90 -12.50
N LEU A 202 -8.84 13.21 -12.74
CA LEU A 202 -9.18 13.82 -14.03
C LEU A 202 -8.29 13.32 -15.16
N THR A 203 -6.98 13.23 -14.91
CA THR A 203 -6.00 12.73 -15.90
C THR A 203 -6.33 11.29 -16.29
N LEU A 204 -6.56 10.42 -15.30
CA LEU A 204 -6.88 9.02 -15.53
C LEU A 204 -8.25 8.84 -16.19
N TYR A 205 -9.24 9.64 -15.82
CA TYR A 205 -10.55 9.60 -16.45
C TYR A 205 -10.48 10.00 -17.93
N LEU A 206 -9.77 11.10 -18.25
CA LEU A 206 -9.56 11.53 -19.64
C LEU A 206 -8.82 10.47 -20.45
N LEU A 207 -7.76 9.88 -19.88
CA LEU A 207 -7.05 8.76 -20.50
C LEU A 207 -7.98 7.56 -20.71
N ALA A 208 -8.81 7.21 -19.73
CA ALA A 208 -9.77 6.11 -19.84
C ALA A 208 -10.82 6.37 -20.92
N VAL A 209 -11.30 7.61 -21.08
CA VAL A 209 -12.21 8.01 -22.17
C VAL A 209 -11.52 7.85 -23.53
N VAL A 210 -10.31 8.40 -23.70
CA VAL A 210 -9.54 8.28 -24.95
C VAL A 210 -9.29 6.82 -25.28
N THR A 211 -8.87 6.03 -24.28
CA THR A 211 -8.60 4.60 -24.45
C THR A 211 -9.89 3.90 -24.86
N ARG A 212 -11.02 4.11 -24.17
CA ARG A 212 -12.32 3.52 -24.49
C ARG A 212 -12.80 3.86 -25.91
N LEU A 213 -12.55 5.07 -26.38
CA LEU A 213 -12.86 5.46 -27.76
C LEU A 213 -11.99 4.69 -28.75
N ALA A 214 -10.67 4.63 -28.53
CA ALA A 214 -9.76 3.87 -29.36
C ALA A 214 -10.09 2.36 -29.35
N THR A 215 -10.43 1.81 -28.18
CA THR A 215 -10.76 0.38 -28.04
C THR A 215 -12.04 0.05 -28.79
N ARG A 216 -13.05 0.94 -28.80
CA ARG A 216 -14.27 0.72 -29.59
C ARG A 216 -14.00 0.68 -31.11
N VAL A 217 -13.01 1.44 -31.58
CA VAL A 217 -12.66 1.48 -33.01
C VAL A 217 -11.85 0.24 -33.39
N TRP A 218 -10.85 -0.14 -32.60
CA TRP A 218 -9.92 -1.22 -32.96
C TRP A 218 -10.39 -2.60 -32.49
N TRP A 219 -11.18 -2.66 -31.41
CA TRP A 219 -11.66 -3.89 -30.80
C TRP A 219 -13.12 -3.72 -30.32
N PRO A 220 -14.09 -3.71 -31.24
CA PRO A 220 -15.50 -3.47 -30.92
C PRO A 220 -16.07 -4.47 -29.90
N ASP A 221 -15.49 -5.67 -29.80
CA ASP A 221 -15.90 -6.73 -28.88
C ASP A 221 -15.31 -6.59 -27.45
N ALA A 222 -14.43 -5.61 -27.22
CA ALA A 222 -13.86 -5.36 -25.90
C ALA A 222 -14.93 -4.89 -24.90
N HIS A 223 -14.81 -5.30 -23.64
CA HIS A 223 -15.70 -4.78 -22.61
C HIS A 223 -15.47 -3.27 -22.41
N PRO A 224 -16.51 -2.46 -22.14
CA PRO A 224 -16.33 -1.02 -21.89
C PRO A 224 -15.39 -0.68 -20.73
N LEU A 225 -15.28 -1.57 -19.73
CA LEU A 225 -14.36 -1.41 -18.59
C LEU A 225 -12.92 -1.83 -18.91
N TRP A 226 -12.64 -2.42 -20.08
CA TRP A 226 -11.30 -2.83 -20.45
C TRP A 226 -10.33 -1.64 -20.55
N GLY A 227 -10.73 -0.56 -21.23
CA GLY A 227 -9.94 0.67 -21.32
C GLY A 227 -9.54 1.24 -19.95
N PRO A 228 -10.50 1.53 -19.05
CA PRO A 228 -10.20 1.95 -17.67
C PRO A 228 -9.27 0.99 -16.92
N SER A 229 -9.43 -0.33 -17.12
CA SER A 229 -8.60 -1.34 -16.47
C SER A 229 -7.14 -1.29 -16.92
N ILE A 230 -6.90 -1.10 -18.23
CA ILE A 230 -5.54 -0.97 -18.76
C ILE A 230 -4.89 0.33 -18.30
N VAL A 231 -5.64 1.43 -18.26
CA VAL A 231 -5.15 2.72 -17.73
C VAL A 231 -4.76 2.59 -16.26
N GLY A 232 -5.61 1.99 -15.44
CA GLY A 232 -5.34 1.74 -14.03
C GLY A 232 -4.13 0.82 -13.82
N LEU A 233 -4.07 -0.30 -14.56
CA LEU A 233 -2.94 -1.23 -14.50
C LEU A 233 -1.62 -0.54 -14.89
N THR A 234 -1.61 0.18 -16.00
CA THR A 234 -0.41 0.86 -16.50
C THR A 234 0.09 1.90 -15.50
N THR A 235 -0.83 2.63 -14.86
CA THR A 235 -0.49 3.63 -13.85
C THR A 235 0.16 2.99 -12.63
N ILE A 236 -0.43 1.93 -12.09
CA ILE A 236 0.11 1.22 -10.91
C ILE A 236 1.46 0.52 -11.22
N VAL A 237 1.68 0.15 -12.47
CA VAL A 237 2.94 -0.43 -12.94
C VAL A 237 4.02 0.64 -13.14
N ALA A 238 3.65 1.80 -13.70
CA ALA A 238 4.58 2.87 -14.07
C ALA A 238 5.04 3.71 -12.88
N PHE A 239 4.19 3.84 -11.86
CA PHE A 239 4.45 4.70 -10.70
C PHE A 239 4.62 3.88 -9.43
N ASP A 240 5.62 4.25 -8.63
CA ASP A 240 5.93 3.60 -7.36
C ASP A 240 4.85 3.94 -6.31
N PRO A 241 4.07 2.97 -5.82
CA PRO A 241 3.05 3.22 -4.80
C PRO A 241 3.63 3.58 -3.45
N LEU A 242 4.96 3.50 -3.26
CA LEU A 242 5.65 4.00 -2.07
C LEU A 242 5.18 5.40 -1.69
N TRP A 243 5.01 6.28 -2.68
CA TRP A 243 4.66 7.69 -2.49
C TRP A 243 3.15 7.92 -2.58
N SER A 244 2.32 7.00 -2.10
CA SER A 244 0.86 7.12 -2.23
C SER A 244 0.12 6.81 -0.93
N ASP A 245 -1.17 7.13 -0.87
CA ASP A 245 -2.06 6.72 0.23
C ASP A 245 -2.27 5.20 0.30
N LEU A 246 -1.88 4.44 -0.73
CA LEU A 246 -1.87 2.99 -0.68
C LEU A 246 -0.60 2.43 0.00
N SER A 247 0.40 3.28 0.23
CA SER A 247 1.66 2.92 0.88
C SER A 247 1.45 2.62 2.35
N ASN A 248 1.88 1.43 2.76
CA ASN A 248 1.96 1.10 4.18
C ASN A 248 3.23 1.70 4.83
N ARG A 249 4.23 2.14 4.06
CA ARG A 249 5.53 2.58 4.60
C ARG A 249 5.46 3.89 5.39
N PHE A 250 4.45 4.71 5.12
CA PHE A 250 4.22 5.98 5.82
C PHE A 250 3.05 5.90 6.83
N GLY A 251 2.35 4.76 6.89
CA GLY A 251 1.14 4.58 7.69
C GLY A 251 1.40 3.88 9.03
N ALA A 252 0.31 3.62 9.76
CA ALA A 252 0.35 2.95 11.06
C ALA A 252 0.78 1.45 10.99
N ILE A 253 0.78 0.87 9.79
CA ILE A 253 1.12 -0.54 9.55
C ILE A 253 2.49 -0.57 8.86
N ASP A 254 3.54 -0.81 9.62
CA ASP A 254 4.92 -0.93 9.11
C ASP A 254 5.04 -2.27 8.33
N ALA A 255 4.69 -2.22 7.04
CA ALA A 255 4.66 -3.34 6.11
C ALA A 255 5.41 -3.00 4.83
N ASP A 256 6.28 -3.91 4.37
CA ASP A 256 7.19 -3.68 3.24
C ASP A 256 6.45 -3.56 1.89
N VAL A 257 5.25 -4.15 1.80
CA VAL A 257 4.38 -4.16 0.61
C VAL A 257 3.04 -3.43 0.88
N PRO A 258 2.57 -2.57 -0.03
CA PRO A 258 1.26 -1.92 0.08
C PRO A 258 0.13 -2.89 -0.27
N GLY A 259 -0.45 -3.55 0.73
CA GLY A 259 -1.49 -4.58 0.53
C GLY A 259 -2.70 -4.12 -0.29
N ALA A 260 -3.21 -2.90 -0.05
CA ALA A 260 -4.30 -2.33 -0.85
C ALA A 260 -3.85 -2.02 -2.30
N GLY A 261 -2.60 -1.60 -2.48
CA GLY A 261 -1.97 -1.45 -3.81
C GLY A 261 -1.89 -2.77 -4.57
N VAL A 262 -1.51 -3.87 -3.90
CA VAL A 262 -1.55 -5.22 -4.49
C VAL A 262 -2.97 -5.58 -4.91
N GLY A 263 -3.97 -5.32 -4.06
CA GLY A 263 -5.38 -5.55 -4.42
C GLY A 263 -5.83 -4.77 -5.66
N ALA A 264 -5.42 -3.51 -5.77
CA ALA A 264 -5.71 -2.70 -6.95
C ALA A 264 -5.01 -3.22 -8.21
N ALA A 265 -3.72 -3.56 -8.12
CA ALA A 265 -2.97 -4.15 -9.24
C ALA A 265 -3.61 -5.45 -9.73
N VAL A 266 -4.00 -6.32 -8.79
CA VAL A 266 -4.67 -7.59 -9.07
C VAL A 266 -6.06 -7.37 -9.67
N ALA A 267 -6.82 -6.41 -9.16
CA ALA A 267 -8.14 -6.07 -9.70
C ALA A 267 -8.04 -5.59 -11.16
N TYR A 268 -7.13 -4.66 -11.46
CA TYR A 268 -6.93 -4.18 -12.83
C TYR A 268 -6.37 -5.26 -13.76
N LEU A 269 -5.49 -6.12 -13.27
CA LEU A 269 -4.97 -7.24 -14.04
C LEU A 269 -6.08 -8.25 -14.36
N ALA A 270 -6.86 -8.66 -13.35
CA ALA A 270 -8.00 -9.55 -13.53
C ALA A 270 -9.02 -8.96 -14.51
N ALA A 271 -9.33 -7.67 -14.39
CA ALA A 271 -10.18 -6.95 -15.32
C ALA A 271 -9.57 -6.91 -16.74
N GLY A 272 -8.29 -6.55 -16.86
CA GLY A 272 -7.56 -6.49 -18.13
C GLY A 272 -7.53 -7.82 -18.88
N ILE A 273 -7.42 -8.94 -18.16
CA ILE A 273 -7.46 -10.30 -18.71
C ILE A 273 -8.91 -10.70 -19.07
N ALA A 274 -9.84 -10.58 -18.12
CA ALA A 274 -11.22 -11.04 -18.29
C ALA A 274 -11.97 -10.26 -19.37
N PHE A 275 -11.66 -8.97 -19.51
CA PHE A 275 -12.31 -8.05 -20.45
C PHE A 275 -11.55 -7.82 -21.75
N ALA A 276 -10.45 -8.55 -21.94
CA ALA A 276 -9.64 -8.44 -23.15
C ALA A 276 -10.45 -8.74 -24.42
N PRO A 277 -10.11 -8.10 -25.56
CA PRO A 277 -10.77 -8.34 -26.84
C PRO A 277 -10.50 -9.73 -27.43
N GLY A 278 -9.58 -10.49 -26.84
CA GLY A 278 -9.29 -11.86 -27.23
C GLY A 278 -8.51 -12.60 -26.16
N ARG A 279 -8.66 -13.93 -26.12
CA ARG A 279 -8.00 -14.80 -25.13
C ARG A 279 -6.47 -14.69 -25.16
N TRP A 280 -5.90 -14.54 -26.35
CA TRP A 280 -4.45 -14.38 -26.53
C TRP A 280 -3.92 -13.08 -25.95
N PHE A 281 -4.72 -12.01 -25.97
CA PHE A 281 -4.32 -10.74 -25.36
C PHE A 281 -4.25 -10.86 -23.84
N GLY A 282 -5.27 -11.47 -23.22
CA GLY A 282 -5.26 -11.75 -21.78
C GLY A 282 -4.07 -12.63 -21.35
N ARG A 283 -3.78 -13.70 -22.11
CA ARG A 283 -2.58 -14.53 -21.89
C ARG A 283 -1.27 -13.76 -22.06
N GLY A 284 -1.21 -12.89 -23.06
CA GLY A 284 -0.07 -12.00 -23.29
C GLY A 284 0.18 -11.05 -22.10
N LEU A 285 -0.88 -10.44 -21.55
CA LEU A 285 -0.79 -9.60 -20.35
C LEU A 285 -0.21 -10.38 -19.15
N VAL A 286 -0.64 -11.61 -18.95
CA VAL A 286 -0.14 -12.48 -17.87
C VAL A 286 1.33 -12.80 -18.09
N PHE A 287 1.71 -13.17 -19.31
CA PHE A 287 3.10 -13.44 -19.66
C PHE A 287 3.99 -12.22 -19.42
N CYS A 288 3.57 -11.04 -19.85
CA CYS A 288 4.27 -9.78 -19.59
C CYS A 288 4.39 -9.48 -18.09
N ALA A 289 3.30 -9.66 -17.32
CA ALA A 289 3.30 -9.44 -15.87
C ALA A 289 4.24 -10.41 -15.14
N LEU A 290 4.30 -11.68 -15.57
CA LEU A 290 5.21 -12.68 -15.02
C LEU A 290 6.66 -12.39 -15.36
N ILE A 291 6.97 -12.07 -16.63
CA ILE A 291 8.32 -11.68 -17.03
C ILE A 291 8.76 -10.46 -16.22
N TRP A 292 7.94 -9.42 -16.18
CA TRP A 292 8.25 -8.20 -15.44
C TRP A 292 8.47 -8.49 -13.95
N GLY A 293 7.60 -9.32 -13.34
CA GLY A 293 7.75 -9.78 -11.97
C GLY A 293 9.09 -10.48 -11.69
N ILE A 294 9.53 -11.35 -12.61
CA ILE A 294 10.78 -12.12 -12.49
C ILE A 294 12.01 -11.24 -12.76
N THR A 295 11.99 -10.43 -13.83
CA THR A 295 13.17 -9.72 -14.31
C THR A 295 13.39 -8.38 -13.63
N ALA A 296 12.31 -7.63 -13.35
CA ALA A 296 12.40 -6.28 -12.81
C ALA A 296 12.23 -6.22 -11.29
N ARG A 297 11.73 -7.30 -10.66
CA ARG A 297 11.40 -7.37 -9.23
C ARG A 297 10.65 -6.11 -8.77
N PRO A 298 9.46 -5.86 -9.33
CA PRO A 298 8.68 -4.68 -8.98
C PRO A 298 8.26 -4.69 -7.52
N TRP A 299 7.79 -3.54 -7.03
CA TRP A 299 7.39 -3.30 -5.65
C TRP A 299 6.42 -4.33 -5.04
N TRP A 300 5.64 -5.03 -5.87
CA TRP A 300 4.68 -6.06 -5.43
C TRP A 300 5.26 -7.48 -5.41
N VAL A 301 6.52 -7.68 -5.81
CA VAL A 301 7.25 -8.97 -5.77
C VAL A 301 8.53 -8.88 -4.95
N ASP A 302 9.09 -7.67 -4.79
CA ASP A 302 10.33 -7.47 -4.06
C ASP A 302 10.19 -7.93 -2.59
N GLY A 303 11.00 -8.92 -2.21
CA GLY A 303 10.90 -9.59 -0.90
C GLY A 303 9.81 -10.67 -0.75
N HIS A 304 8.88 -10.78 -1.71
CA HIS A 304 7.69 -11.65 -1.60
C HIS A 304 7.43 -12.44 -2.89
N ALA A 305 8.30 -13.41 -3.20
CA ALA A 305 8.21 -14.21 -4.42
C ALA A 305 6.86 -14.97 -4.58
N GLY A 306 6.18 -15.29 -3.48
CA GLY A 306 4.86 -15.92 -3.49
C GLY A 306 3.80 -15.11 -4.25
N LEU A 307 3.96 -13.78 -4.35
CA LEU A 307 3.04 -12.90 -5.06
C LEU A 307 3.06 -13.11 -6.58
N LEU A 308 4.14 -13.68 -7.15
CA LEU A 308 4.23 -13.99 -8.58
C LEU A 308 3.14 -14.95 -9.08
N VAL A 309 2.45 -15.67 -8.18
CA VAL A 309 1.34 -16.54 -8.54
C VAL A 309 0.08 -15.75 -8.95
N LEU A 310 -0.05 -14.49 -8.55
CA LEU A 310 -1.27 -13.69 -8.70
C LEU A 310 -1.71 -13.49 -10.18
N PRO A 311 -0.83 -13.16 -11.14
CA PRO A 311 -1.18 -13.14 -12.55
C PRO A 311 -1.72 -14.48 -13.08
N ALA A 312 -1.13 -15.59 -12.65
CA ALA A 312 -1.56 -16.92 -13.06
C ALA A 312 -2.93 -17.27 -12.47
N VAL A 313 -3.16 -16.93 -11.20
CA VAL A 313 -4.47 -17.09 -10.53
C VAL A 313 -5.55 -16.30 -11.27
N ALA A 314 -5.27 -15.04 -11.64
CA ALA A 314 -6.19 -14.20 -12.40
C ALA A 314 -6.53 -14.81 -13.77
N LEU A 315 -5.55 -15.38 -14.47
CA LEU A 315 -5.78 -16.07 -15.74
C LEU A 315 -6.64 -17.32 -15.58
N VAL A 316 -6.31 -18.19 -14.62
CA VAL A 316 -7.05 -19.43 -14.35
C VAL A 316 -8.50 -19.14 -13.96
N ALA A 317 -8.72 -18.07 -13.19
CA ALA A 317 -10.03 -17.56 -12.84
C ALA A 317 -10.79 -17.04 -14.09
N ALA A 318 -10.13 -16.27 -14.95
CA ALA A 318 -10.72 -15.72 -16.17
C ALA A 318 -11.04 -16.77 -17.23
N GLU A 319 -10.27 -17.85 -17.30
CA GLU A 319 -10.54 -18.98 -18.19
C GLU A 319 -11.58 -19.96 -17.63
N GLY A 320 -12.12 -19.71 -16.43
CA GLY A 320 -13.11 -20.58 -15.78
C GLY A 320 -12.53 -21.94 -15.35
N LEU A 321 -11.21 -22.04 -15.25
CA LEU A 321 -10.49 -23.25 -14.86
C LEU A 321 -10.28 -23.34 -13.33
N PHE A 322 -10.63 -22.28 -12.60
CA PHE A 322 -10.46 -22.22 -11.16
C PHE A 322 -11.37 -23.22 -10.42
N ARG A 323 -10.80 -24.00 -9.50
CA ARG A 323 -11.49 -25.01 -8.70
C ARG A 323 -11.29 -24.74 -7.21
N PRO A 324 -12.25 -25.09 -6.32
CA PRO A 324 -12.10 -24.92 -4.87
C PRO A 324 -10.83 -25.57 -4.30
N ALA A 325 -10.39 -26.70 -4.86
CA ALA A 325 -9.14 -27.35 -4.46
C ALA A 325 -7.90 -26.46 -4.63
N LEU A 326 -7.90 -25.51 -5.58
CA LEU A 326 -6.81 -24.55 -5.74
C LEU A 326 -6.71 -23.59 -4.55
N LEU A 327 -7.81 -23.34 -3.82
CA LEU A 327 -7.77 -22.50 -2.61
C LEU A 327 -6.91 -23.16 -1.52
N LEU A 328 -6.98 -24.48 -1.39
CA LEU A 328 -6.11 -25.21 -0.47
C LEU A 328 -4.64 -25.10 -0.88
N LEU A 329 -4.35 -25.23 -2.19
CA LEU A 329 -2.97 -25.07 -2.68
C LEU A 329 -2.44 -23.65 -2.46
N LEU A 330 -3.28 -22.63 -2.64
CA LEU A 330 -2.91 -21.24 -2.38
C LEU A 330 -2.72 -20.96 -0.89
N ALA A 331 -3.57 -21.51 -0.02
CA ALA A 331 -3.40 -21.40 1.42
C ALA A 331 -2.14 -22.12 1.93
N LEU A 332 -1.73 -23.19 1.24
CA LEU A 332 -0.54 -23.98 1.56
C LEU A 332 0.70 -23.54 0.77
N LEU A 333 0.69 -22.37 0.13
CA LEU A 333 1.85 -21.91 -0.64
C LEU A 333 3.08 -21.87 0.29
N PRO A 334 4.25 -22.41 -0.13
CA PRO A 334 5.30 -22.80 0.80
C PRO A 334 5.94 -21.66 1.60
N THR A 335 5.87 -20.41 1.11
CA THR A 335 6.64 -19.30 1.68
C THR A 335 6.21 -18.97 3.10
N GLY A 336 4.94 -18.69 3.36
CA GLY A 336 4.47 -18.34 4.72
C GLY A 336 4.21 -19.55 5.63
N LEU A 337 3.84 -20.70 5.06
CA LEU A 337 3.62 -21.94 5.84
C LEU A 337 4.94 -22.44 6.45
N TRP A 338 6.04 -22.38 5.69
CA TRP A 338 7.36 -22.79 6.19
C TRP A 338 7.83 -21.90 7.35
N THR A 339 7.63 -20.60 7.25
CA THR A 339 7.92 -19.62 8.31
C THR A 339 7.11 -19.93 9.57
N ALA A 340 5.80 -20.14 9.43
CA ALA A 340 4.93 -20.49 10.56
C ALA A 340 5.31 -21.83 11.23
N ILE A 341 5.72 -22.83 10.45
CA ILE A 341 6.14 -24.14 10.98
C ILE A 341 7.50 -24.05 11.67
N ARG A 342 8.47 -23.36 11.06
CA ARG A 342 9.87 -23.34 11.52
C ARG A 342 10.11 -22.34 12.65
N GLU A 343 9.49 -21.17 12.56
CA GLU A 343 9.76 -20.01 13.43
C GLU A 343 8.57 -19.70 14.34
N GLY A 344 7.45 -20.40 14.16
CA GLY A 344 6.28 -20.29 15.01
C GLY A 344 5.46 -19.03 14.75
N VAL A 345 4.73 -18.63 15.78
CA VAL A 345 3.74 -17.55 15.72
C VAL A 345 4.00 -16.58 16.86
N ALA A 346 3.95 -15.28 16.58
CA ALA A 346 4.18 -14.23 17.56
C ALA A 346 3.04 -13.21 17.58
N TRP A 347 2.87 -12.53 18.71
CA TRP A 347 1.98 -11.38 18.85
C TRP A 347 2.83 -10.15 19.17
N SER A 348 3.13 -9.34 18.15
CA SER A 348 3.97 -8.14 18.28
C SER A 348 3.22 -6.90 17.79
N PRO A 349 2.54 -6.18 18.71
CA PRO A 349 1.95 -4.88 18.41
C PRO A 349 2.98 -3.88 17.90
N ALA A 350 2.68 -3.19 16.79
CA ALA A 350 3.55 -2.19 16.17
C ALA A 350 4.96 -2.68 15.79
N ASN A 351 5.13 -3.99 15.56
CA ASN A 351 6.43 -4.65 15.36
C ASN A 351 7.42 -4.35 16.51
N LEU A 352 6.91 -4.03 17.71
CA LEU A 352 7.70 -3.96 18.93
C LEU A 352 7.91 -5.40 19.38
N VAL A 353 9.09 -5.91 19.06
CA VAL A 353 9.48 -7.29 19.37
C VAL A 353 9.57 -7.43 20.89
N LEU A 354 8.85 -8.40 21.46
CA LEU A 354 8.92 -8.72 22.89
C LEU A 354 10.15 -9.61 23.20
N PHE A 355 10.60 -10.43 22.24
CA PHE A 355 11.74 -11.36 22.40
C PHE A 355 12.53 -11.59 21.10
N ALA A 356 13.86 -11.72 21.18
CA ALA A 356 14.78 -11.78 20.03
C ALA A 356 14.66 -13.03 19.15
N ASP A 357 14.11 -14.13 19.67
CA ASP A 357 13.81 -15.36 18.94
C ASP A 357 12.56 -15.26 18.05
N GLN A 358 11.73 -14.23 18.27
CA GLN A 358 10.47 -14.01 17.54
C GLN A 358 10.61 -13.11 16.30
N ILE A 359 11.84 -12.74 15.92
CA ILE A 359 12.10 -11.80 14.83
C ILE A 359 11.54 -12.28 13.48
N HIS A 360 11.48 -13.59 13.28
CA HIS A 360 11.02 -14.19 12.02
C HIS A 360 9.67 -14.93 12.15
N ALA A 361 9.11 -15.04 13.36
CA ALA A 361 7.83 -15.68 13.61
C ALA A 361 6.67 -14.95 12.88
N LEU A 362 5.64 -15.70 12.50
CA LEU A 362 4.45 -15.12 11.86
C LEU A 362 3.72 -14.19 12.84
N ASN A 363 3.61 -12.90 12.53
CA ASN A 363 2.99 -11.92 13.41
C ASN A 363 1.45 -11.91 13.27
N LEU A 364 0.73 -12.44 14.27
CA LEU A 364 -0.73 -12.44 14.32
C LEU A 364 -1.32 -11.03 14.45
N TRP A 365 -0.59 -10.09 15.03
CA TRP A 365 -1.04 -8.71 15.15
C TRP A 365 -1.29 -8.06 13.77
N GLN A 366 -0.50 -8.44 12.76
CA GLN A 366 -0.70 -7.96 11.39
C GLN A 366 -2.00 -8.48 10.78
N HIS A 367 -2.39 -9.72 11.09
CA HIS A 367 -3.70 -10.26 10.70
C HIS A 367 -4.84 -9.50 11.38
N PHE A 368 -4.69 -9.23 12.68
CA PHE A 368 -5.69 -8.51 13.47
C PHE A 368 -5.90 -7.07 12.96
N ILE A 369 -4.82 -6.31 12.73
CA ILE A 369 -4.95 -4.96 12.15
C ILE A 369 -5.52 -5.03 10.74
N GLY A 370 -5.09 -6.00 9.92
CA GLY A 370 -5.61 -6.16 8.56
C GLY A 370 -7.14 -6.24 8.54
N ILE A 371 -7.72 -7.08 9.41
CA ILE A 371 -9.17 -7.27 9.55
C ILE A 371 -9.87 -6.04 10.13
N LEU A 372 -9.23 -5.29 11.03
CA LEU A 372 -9.79 -4.08 11.62
C LEU A 372 -9.59 -2.81 10.76
N SER A 373 -9.02 -2.94 9.57
CA SER A 373 -8.81 -1.78 8.70
C SER A 373 -10.15 -1.16 8.23
N PRO A 374 -10.20 0.16 7.99
CA PRO A 374 -11.42 0.84 7.52
C PRO A 374 -12.03 0.20 6.27
N GLY A 375 -11.20 -0.32 5.37
CA GLY A 375 -11.66 -1.03 4.17
C GLY A 375 -12.44 -2.30 4.49
N TRP A 376 -11.95 -3.10 5.44
CA TRP A 376 -12.67 -4.30 5.89
C TRP A 376 -14.00 -3.96 6.57
N LEU A 377 -14.02 -2.92 7.42
CA LEU A 377 -15.25 -2.45 8.06
C LEU A 377 -16.27 -1.95 7.02
N ALA A 378 -15.82 -1.19 6.02
CA ALA A 378 -16.68 -0.72 4.92
C ALA A 378 -17.21 -1.89 4.09
N THR A 379 -16.37 -2.88 3.76
CA THR A 379 -16.81 -4.10 3.06
C THR A 379 -17.83 -4.89 3.87
N LEU A 380 -17.59 -5.09 5.17
CA LEU A 380 -18.54 -5.75 6.06
C LEU A 380 -19.88 -5.01 6.15
N ALA A 381 -19.84 -3.68 6.26
CA ALA A 381 -21.03 -2.84 6.25
C ALA A 381 -21.82 -2.96 4.94
N LEU A 382 -21.13 -2.98 3.79
CA LEU A 382 -21.75 -3.12 2.47
C LEU A 382 -22.35 -4.51 2.27
N VAL A 383 -21.65 -5.57 2.69
CA VAL A 383 -22.18 -6.94 2.70
C VAL A 383 -23.40 -7.03 3.61
N ALA A 384 -23.35 -6.49 4.83
CA ALA A 384 -24.48 -6.46 5.75
C ALA A 384 -25.68 -5.69 5.17
N PHE A 385 -25.45 -4.53 4.55
CA PHE A 385 -26.47 -3.74 3.86
C PHE A 385 -27.12 -4.53 2.71
N GLY A 386 -26.31 -5.18 1.87
CA GLY A 386 -26.80 -6.05 0.79
C GLY A 386 -27.62 -7.23 1.30
N LEU A 387 -27.23 -7.81 2.45
CA LEU A 387 -27.97 -8.87 3.12
C LEU A 387 -29.29 -8.38 3.75
N LEU A 388 -29.39 -7.11 4.13
CA LEU A 388 -30.59 -6.56 4.76
C LEU A 388 -31.65 -6.10 3.74
N ILE A 389 -31.24 -5.52 2.61
CA ILE A 389 -32.16 -4.77 1.73
C ILE A 389 -32.56 -5.53 0.46
N GLY A 390 -31.78 -6.52 -0.01
CA GLY A 390 -31.95 -7.04 -1.37
C GLY A 390 -31.72 -8.53 -1.60
N THR A 391 -31.68 -9.38 -0.56
CA THR A 391 -31.15 -10.76 -0.67
C THR A 391 -31.71 -11.58 -1.81
N ARG A 392 -33.03 -11.62 -2.02
CA ARG A 392 -33.61 -12.52 -3.04
C ARG A 392 -33.48 -12.00 -4.46
N PHE A 393 -33.80 -10.72 -4.68
CA PHE A 393 -33.72 -10.12 -6.02
C PHE A 393 -32.28 -9.94 -6.49
N LEU A 394 -31.42 -9.42 -5.60
CA LEU A 394 -30.00 -9.23 -5.89
C LEU A 394 -29.31 -10.57 -6.12
N ALA A 395 -29.53 -11.58 -5.26
CA ALA A 395 -28.92 -12.91 -5.47
C ALA A 395 -29.41 -13.57 -6.77
N TYR A 396 -30.69 -13.43 -7.12
CA TYR A 396 -31.21 -13.94 -8.39
C TYR A 396 -30.56 -13.24 -9.60
N ARG A 397 -30.49 -11.90 -9.60
CA ARG A 397 -29.86 -11.12 -10.68
C ARG A 397 -28.37 -11.40 -10.77
N LEU A 398 -27.67 -11.48 -9.65
CA LEU A 398 -26.24 -11.81 -9.56
C LEU A 398 -25.95 -13.20 -10.13
N HIS A 399 -26.74 -14.19 -9.72
CA HIS A 399 -26.63 -15.56 -10.22
C HIS A 399 -26.89 -15.64 -11.72
N LYS A 400 -27.87 -14.88 -12.22
CA LYS A 400 -28.15 -14.77 -13.66
C LYS A 400 -26.98 -14.11 -14.40
N LEU A 401 -26.45 -12.99 -13.92
CA LEU A 401 -25.29 -12.29 -14.52
C LEU A 401 -24.04 -13.18 -14.55
N LEU A 402 -23.72 -13.87 -13.46
CA LEU A 402 -22.58 -14.80 -13.38
C LEU A 402 -22.73 -16.05 -14.27
N ARG A 403 -23.97 -16.40 -14.64
CA ARG A 403 -24.25 -17.46 -15.62
C ARG A 403 -24.11 -16.95 -17.06
N LEU A 404 -24.55 -15.73 -17.33
CA LEU A 404 -24.56 -15.13 -18.66
C LEU A 404 -23.16 -14.67 -19.12
N ASP A 405 -22.38 -14.05 -18.23
CA ASP A 405 -21.02 -13.64 -18.54
C ASP A 405 -19.99 -14.39 -17.67
N PRO A 406 -19.26 -15.38 -18.24
CA PRO A 406 -18.24 -16.11 -17.50
C PRO A 406 -17.06 -15.23 -17.07
N ARG A 407 -16.85 -14.05 -17.70
CA ARG A 407 -15.76 -13.11 -17.37
C ARG A 407 -15.91 -12.58 -15.93
N LEU A 408 -17.15 -12.41 -15.47
CA LEU A 408 -17.47 -11.96 -14.12
C LEU A 408 -17.04 -12.94 -13.02
N ARG A 409 -16.91 -14.23 -13.36
CA ARG A 409 -16.46 -15.26 -12.40
C ARG A 409 -15.02 -15.04 -11.96
N THR A 410 -14.23 -14.32 -12.75
CA THR A 410 -12.84 -13.98 -12.41
C THR A 410 -12.79 -13.34 -11.03
N PHE A 411 -13.54 -12.26 -10.82
CA PHE A 411 -13.55 -11.52 -9.55
C PHE A 411 -14.09 -12.37 -8.39
N VAL A 412 -15.11 -13.18 -8.65
CA VAL A 412 -15.68 -14.11 -7.64
C VAL A 412 -14.64 -15.11 -7.15
N TRP A 413 -13.73 -15.57 -8.01
CA TRP A 413 -12.65 -16.49 -7.62
C TRP A 413 -11.41 -15.78 -7.09
N MET A 414 -11.13 -14.55 -7.53
CA MET A 414 -10.00 -13.76 -7.01
C MET A 414 -10.16 -13.40 -5.53
N ILE A 415 -11.39 -13.11 -5.09
CA ILE A 415 -11.69 -12.80 -3.68
C ILE A 415 -11.25 -13.94 -2.73
N PRO A 416 -11.75 -15.19 -2.85
CA PRO A 416 -11.34 -16.28 -1.99
C PRO A 416 -9.89 -16.71 -2.23
N ALA A 417 -9.34 -16.54 -3.44
CA ALA A 417 -7.92 -16.83 -3.70
C ALA A 417 -6.98 -15.91 -2.90
N ILE A 418 -7.33 -14.63 -2.79
CA ILE A 418 -6.59 -13.64 -2.01
C ILE A 418 -6.74 -13.88 -0.51
N LEU A 419 -7.94 -14.26 -0.05
CA LEU A 419 -8.11 -14.70 1.33
C LEU A 419 -7.28 -15.94 1.66
N ALA A 420 -7.25 -16.93 0.76
CA ALA A 420 -6.45 -18.13 0.93
C ALA A 420 -4.95 -17.79 1.02
N LEU A 421 -4.43 -16.97 0.12
CA LEU A 421 -3.05 -16.47 0.21
C LEU A 421 -2.81 -15.65 1.48
N GLY A 422 -3.79 -14.85 1.89
CA GLY A 422 -3.74 -14.02 3.09
C GLY A 422 -3.65 -14.79 4.42
N VAL A 423 -3.93 -16.10 4.42
CA VAL A 423 -3.73 -16.97 5.60
C VAL A 423 -2.25 -17.09 5.94
N THR A 424 -1.38 -17.15 4.92
CA THR A 424 0.07 -17.30 5.08
C THR A 424 0.83 -16.00 4.83
N GLU A 425 0.23 -15.04 4.12
CA GLU A 425 0.81 -13.75 3.78
C GLU A 425 -0.14 -12.60 4.22
N PRO A 426 -0.14 -12.21 5.52
CA PRO A 426 -1.08 -11.24 6.08
C PRO A 426 -1.07 -9.88 5.39
N LEU A 427 0.07 -9.53 4.78
CA LEU A 427 0.30 -8.29 4.04
C LEU A 427 -0.68 -8.12 2.86
N ILE A 428 -1.26 -9.22 2.36
CA ILE A 428 -2.22 -9.23 1.25
C ILE A 428 -3.66 -9.06 1.75
N LEU A 429 -3.96 -9.24 3.04
CA LEU A 429 -5.33 -9.12 3.55
C LEU A 429 -6.00 -7.76 3.24
N PRO A 430 -5.29 -6.62 3.20
CA PRO A 430 -5.87 -5.35 2.74
C PRO A 430 -6.24 -5.31 1.24
N ALA A 431 -5.81 -6.28 0.43
CA ALA A 431 -6.22 -6.43 -0.96
C ALA A 431 -7.68 -6.92 -1.10
N PHE A 432 -8.17 -7.68 -0.12
CA PHE A 432 -9.52 -8.23 -0.10
C PHE A 432 -10.62 -7.17 -0.30
N PRO A 433 -10.71 -6.10 0.52
CA PRO A 433 -11.77 -5.11 0.36
C PRO A 433 -11.72 -4.46 -1.03
N VAL A 434 -10.53 -4.14 -1.54
CA VAL A 434 -10.35 -3.56 -2.88
C VAL A 434 -10.92 -4.47 -3.97
N LEU A 435 -10.69 -5.79 -3.88
CA LEU A 435 -11.22 -6.76 -4.83
C LEU A 435 -12.73 -6.95 -4.72
N VAL A 436 -13.29 -6.90 -3.51
CA VAL A 436 -14.74 -6.92 -3.31
C VAL A 436 -15.39 -5.69 -3.96
N PHE A 437 -14.83 -4.50 -3.73
CA PHE A 437 -15.30 -3.29 -4.39
C PHE A 437 -15.18 -3.37 -5.91
N ALA A 438 -14.06 -3.86 -6.44
CA ALA A 438 -13.89 -4.06 -7.88
C ALA A 438 -14.95 -5.01 -8.46
N ALA A 439 -15.22 -6.14 -7.79
CA ALA A 439 -16.25 -7.09 -8.18
C ALA A 439 -17.63 -6.43 -8.21
N LEU A 440 -17.97 -5.68 -7.16
CA LEU A 440 -19.26 -4.99 -7.04
C LEU A 440 -19.44 -3.88 -8.10
N ILE A 441 -18.39 -3.12 -8.38
CA ILE A 441 -18.41 -2.08 -9.42
C ILE A 441 -18.69 -2.71 -10.78
N VAL A 442 -17.99 -3.78 -11.12
CA VAL A 442 -18.19 -4.51 -12.37
C VAL A 442 -19.63 -5.04 -12.46
N LEU A 443 -20.11 -5.71 -11.40
CA LEU A 443 -21.46 -6.27 -11.35
C LEU A 443 -22.55 -5.21 -11.49
N ALA A 444 -22.39 -4.07 -10.80
CA ALA A 444 -23.32 -2.96 -10.87
C ALA A 444 -23.29 -2.28 -12.24
N TYR A 445 -22.11 -2.12 -12.84
CA TYR A 445 -21.93 -1.56 -14.17
C TYR A 445 -22.65 -2.39 -15.24
N ASP A 446 -22.45 -3.71 -15.23
CA ASP A 446 -23.09 -4.61 -16.19
C ASP A 446 -24.59 -4.72 -15.96
N GLY A 447 -25.03 -4.67 -14.70
CA GLY A 447 -26.44 -4.59 -14.34
C GLY A 447 -27.13 -3.36 -14.94
N LEU A 448 -26.50 -2.18 -14.83
CA LEU A 448 -27.04 -0.93 -15.41
C LEU A 448 -27.10 -1.00 -16.93
N ARG A 449 -26.09 -1.61 -17.56
CA ARG A 449 -26.03 -1.75 -19.02
C ARG A 449 -27.07 -2.73 -19.56
N ALA A 450 -27.38 -3.79 -18.82
CA ALA A 450 -28.41 -4.76 -19.23
C ALA A 450 -29.83 -4.16 -19.29
N ASN A 451 -30.05 -3.02 -18.63
CA ASN A 451 -31.32 -2.27 -18.65
C ASN A 451 -31.35 -1.16 -19.73
N ALA A 452 -30.21 -0.88 -20.38
CA ALA A 452 -30.07 0.11 -21.45
C ALA A 452 -30.32 -0.53 -22.82
#